data_AF-A0A6N7G847-F1
#
_entry.id   AF-A0A6N7G847-F1
#
_cell.length_a   1.000
_cell.length_b   1.000
_cell.length_c   1.000
_cell.angle_alpha   90.00
_cell.angle_beta   90.00
_cell.angle_gamma   90.00
#
_symmetry.space_group_name_H-M   'P 1'
#
loop_
_entity.id
_entity.type
_entity.pdbx_description
1 polymer ?
#
loop_
_entity_poly.entity_id
_entity_poly.type
_entity_poly.pdbx_seq_one_letter_code
_entity_poly.pdbx_strand_id
1 'polypeptide(L)'
;MTVTRQPARQPARQPASQHRARWTFALAGTLAGAVSAVVFAWVHDVLISDIWFFIVPMLLAGALSGLCLSASFAMLVSRPTARTWAWYNATHVGLLTALGVISLLVYEPVTTIEELMLLDEPPDFLFAQAMPLMVGFTLGSAVTVAVLFGRRWWHAIPCAVSMTVVMLTLGTNVAVLGLVDLTVSDFYVLGELALLIVVLVVVFAGAAAGFGWFYLFHSYVYTAPGGPRRIRRAEAGAGGHRRPPDVDPRQ
;
A
#
# COMPACT_ATOMS: atom_id res chain seq x y z
N MET A 1 -25.18 -28.84 -42.12
CA MET A 1 -24.53 -27.77 -41.34
C MET A 1 -23.69 -28.41 -40.25
N THR A 2 -22.37 -28.41 -40.40
CA THR A 2 -21.44 -29.08 -39.46
C THR A 2 -21.00 -28.06 -38.42
N VAL A 3 -21.53 -28.15 -37.20
CA VAL A 3 -21.15 -27.28 -36.08
C VAL A 3 -19.77 -27.70 -35.59
N THR A 4 -18.73 -27.00 -36.04
CA THR A 4 -17.35 -27.17 -35.57
C THR A 4 -17.29 -26.65 -34.13
N ARG A 5 -17.31 -27.56 -33.14
CA ARG A 5 -17.07 -27.18 -31.73
C ARG A 5 -15.64 -26.67 -31.61
N GLN A 6 -15.49 -25.36 -31.47
CA GLN A 6 -14.21 -24.75 -31.15
C GLN A 6 -13.78 -25.27 -29.77
N PRO A 7 -12.60 -25.90 -29.63
CA PRO A 7 -12.16 -26.44 -28.36
C PRO A 7 -12.09 -25.31 -27.33
N ALA A 8 -12.67 -25.55 -26.15
CA ALA A 8 -12.68 -24.60 -25.06
C ALA A 8 -11.25 -24.10 -24.81
N ARG A 9 -11.01 -22.80 -25.00
CA ARG A 9 -9.73 -22.17 -24.67
C ARG A 9 -9.44 -22.47 -23.21
N GLN A 10 -8.46 -23.34 -22.96
CA GLN A 10 -7.96 -23.55 -21.60
C GLN A 10 -7.51 -22.18 -21.06
N PRO A 11 -7.94 -21.79 -19.85
CA PRO A 11 -7.49 -20.54 -19.25
C PRO A 11 -5.97 -20.63 -19.13
N ALA A 12 -5.28 -19.71 -19.82
CA ALA A 12 -3.83 -19.65 -19.79
C ALA A 12 -3.38 -19.61 -18.32
N ARG A 13 -2.68 -20.66 -17.87
CA ARG A 13 -2.09 -20.69 -16.52
C ARG A 13 -1.27 -19.43 -16.35
N GLN A 14 -1.62 -18.61 -15.35
CA GLN A 14 -0.83 -17.43 -15.04
C GLN A 14 0.62 -17.87 -14.78
N PRO A 15 1.62 -17.23 -15.40
CA PRO A 15 3.00 -17.62 -15.24
C PRO A 15 3.40 -17.42 -13.76
N ALA A 16 4.09 -18.41 -13.17
CA ALA A 16 4.51 -18.41 -11.77
C ALA A 16 5.30 -17.15 -11.33
N SER A 17 5.86 -16.41 -12.30
CA SER A 17 6.53 -15.12 -12.09
C SER A 17 5.59 -14.02 -11.59
N GLN A 18 4.34 -13.97 -12.04
CA GLN A 18 3.37 -12.96 -11.61
C GLN A 18 2.98 -13.14 -10.14
N HIS A 19 2.84 -14.38 -9.68
CA HIS A 19 2.51 -14.67 -8.29
C HIS A 19 3.62 -14.22 -7.34
N ARG A 20 4.88 -14.52 -7.68
CA ARG A 20 6.04 -14.08 -6.88
C ARG A 20 6.12 -12.57 -6.76
N ALA A 21 5.95 -11.84 -7.87
CA ALA A 21 6.00 -10.38 -7.86
C ALA A 21 4.97 -9.76 -6.90
N ARG A 22 3.75 -10.30 -6.83
CA ARG A 22 2.70 -9.83 -5.92
C ARG A 22 3.08 -10.01 -4.45
N TRP A 23 3.61 -11.17 -4.08
CA TRP A 23 4.06 -11.43 -2.71
C TRP A 23 5.22 -10.54 -2.30
N THR A 24 6.12 -10.26 -3.23
CA THR A 24 7.24 -9.37 -2.94
C THR A 24 6.79 -7.93 -2.70
N PHE A 25 5.81 -7.45 -3.47
CA PHE A 25 5.17 -6.14 -3.20
C PHE A 25 4.47 -6.09 -1.85
N ALA A 26 3.74 -7.15 -1.49
CA ALA A 26 3.09 -7.28 -0.19
C ALA A 26 4.09 -7.16 0.97
N LEU A 27 5.21 -7.90 0.90
CA LEU A 27 6.29 -7.84 1.90
C LEU A 27 6.95 -6.45 1.97
N ALA A 28 7.23 -5.83 0.83
CA ALA A 28 7.77 -4.47 0.79
C ALA A 28 6.83 -3.47 1.48
N GLY A 29 5.53 -3.63 1.26
CA GLY A 29 4.48 -2.88 1.94
C GLY A 29 4.48 -3.08 3.46
N THR A 30 4.56 -4.33 3.91
CA THR A 30 4.62 -4.67 5.34
C THR A 30 5.82 -4.00 6.01
N LEU A 31 7.01 -4.09 5.41
CA LEU A 31 8.22 -3.47 5.94
C LEU A 31 8.12 -1.95 5.93
N ALA A 32 7.62 -1.36 4.84
CA ALA A 32 7.40 0.08 4.77
C ALA A 32 6.42 0.56 5.85
N GLY A 33 5.36 -0.19 6.11
CA GLY A 33 4.39 0.09 7.17
C GLY A 33 5.03 0.05 8.56
N ALA A 34 5.84 -0.98 8.85
CA ALA A 34 6.57 -1.08 10.12
C ALA A 34 7.57 0.08 10.29
N VAL A 35 8.36 0.40 9.25
CA VAL A 35 9.28 1.56 9.27
C VAL A 35 8.51 2.86 9.50
N SER A 36 7.35 3.02 8.86
CA SER A 36 6.51 4.21 9.02
C SER A 36 5.99 4.34 10.45
N ALA A 37 5.65 3.24 11.12
CA ALA A 37 5.26 3.25 12.53
C ALA A 37 6.42 3.66 13.46
N VAL A 38 7.66 3.22 13.19
CA VAL A 38 8.83 3.67 13.96
C VAL A 38 9.07 5.15 13.77
N VAL A 39 9.03 5.65 12.53
CA VAL A 39 9.22 7.07 12.27
C VAL A 39 8.08 7.90 12.85
N PHE A 40 6.84 7.41 12.79
CA PHE A 40 5.70 8.03 13.48
C PHE A 40 5.98 8.17 14.97
N ALA A 41 6.39 7.09 15.65
CA ALA A 41 6.67 7.13 17.08
C ALA A 41 7.78 8.13 17.42
N TRP A 42 8.83 8.18 16.60
CA TRP A 42 9.92 9.13 16.78
C TRP A 42 9.48 10.59 16.56
N VAL A 43 8.71 10.88 15.50
CA VAL A 43 8.19 12.24 15.26
C VAL A 43 7.23 12.65 16.38
N HIS A 44 6.39 11.72 16.84
CA HIS A 44 5.44 11.95 17.90
C HIS A 44 6.14 12.25 19.24
N ASP A 45 7.20 11.52 19.55
CA ASP A 45 8.06 11.75 20.74
C ASP A 45 8.69 13.16 20.73
N VAL A 46 9.09 13.64 19.55
CA VAL A 46 9.69 14.98 19.39
C VAL A 46 8.66 16.11 19.44
N LEU A 47 7.46 15.90 18.87
CA LEU A 47 6.48 16.97 18.67
C LEU A 47 5.36 17.01 19.71
N ILE A 48 4.83 15.84 20.10
CA ILE A 48 3.59 15.72 20.86
C ILE A 48 3.86 15.10 22.24
N SER A 49 4.24 13.82 22.27
CA SER A 49 4.51 13.07 23.50
C SER A 49 5.21 11.73 23.23
N ASP A 50 5.92 11.23 24.24
CA ASP A 50 6.52 9.90 24.20
C ASP A 50 5.43 8.82 24.15
N ILE A 51 5.34 8.14 23.01
CA ILE A 51 4.42 7.02 22.76
C ILE A 51 5.16 5.71 22.49
N TRP A 52 6.45 5.62 22.84
CA TRP A 52 7.25 4.41 22.59
C TRP A 52 6.71 3.18 23.31
N PHE A 53 5.98 3.37 24.42
CA PHE A 53 5.32 2.28 25.13
C PHE A 53 4.22 1.58 24.29
N PHE A 54 3.65 2.25 23.29
CA PHE A 54 2.70 1.68 22.31
C PHE A 54 3.36 1.18 21.01
N ILE A 55 4.69 1.10 20.93
CA ILE A 55 5.39 0.79 19.67
C ILE A 55 4.99 -0.57 19.08
N VAL A 56 4.77 -1.60 19.91
CA VAL A 56 4.45 -2.96 19.44
C VAL A 56 3.11 -2.99 18.70
N PRO A 57 1.98 -2.56 19.28
CA PRO A 57 0.71 -2.51 18.54
C PRO A 57 0.78 -1.57 17.34
N MET A 58 1.52 -0.45 17.41
CA MET A 58 1.71 0.44 16.26
C MET A 58 2.49 -0.21 15.11
N LEU A 59 3.54 -0.97 15.41
CA LEU A 59 4.29 -1.74 14.41
C LEU A 59 3.37 -2.76 13.72
N LEU A 60 2.52 -3.45 14.47
CA LEU A 60 1.54 -4.40 13.92
C LEU A 60 0.52 -3.68 13.04
N ALA A 61 -0.04 -2.57 13.51
CA ALA A 61 -1.00 -1.75 12.77
C ALA A 61 -0.39 -1.20 11.47
N GLY A 62 0.83 -0.67 11.54
CA GLY A 62 1.59 -0.18 10.39
C GLY A 62 1.89 -1.30 9.40
N ALA A 63 2.43 -2.42 9.86
CA ALA A 63 2.74 -3.59 9.04
C ALA A 63 1.50 -4.15 8.32
N LEU A 64 0.38 -4.27 9.03
CA LEU A 64 -0.88 -4.77 8.48
C LEU A 64 -1.47 -3.78 7.45
N SER A 65 -1.47 -2.48 7.76
CA SER A 65 -1.93 -1.45 6.84
C SER A 65 -1.07 -1.42 5.57
N GLY A 66 0.26 -1.47 5.72
CA GLY A 66 1.20 -1.51 4.60
C GLY A 66 1.06 -2.76 3.72
N LEU A 67 0.81 -3.93 4.34
CA LEU A 67 0.49 -5.18 3.65
C LEU A 67 -0.77 -5.00 2.78
N CYS A 68 -1.86 -4.54 3.38
CA CYS A 68 -3.14 -4.39 2.70
C CYS A 68 -3.06 -3.38 1.55
N LEU A 69 -2.47 -2.20 1.77
CA LEU A 69 -2.29 -1.18 0.75
C LEU A 69 -1.44 -1.67 -0.43
N SER A 70 -0.35 -2.37 -0.15
CA SER A 70 0.54 -2.85 -1.22
C SER A 70 -0.04 -4.04 -1.97
N ALA A 71 -0.75 -4.93 -1.27
CA ALA A 71 -1.47 -6.05 -1.89
C ALA A 71 -2.60 -5.54 -2.79
N SER A 72 -3.42 -4.60 -2.32
CA SER A 72 -4.50 -4.00 -3.11
C SER A 72 -3.95 -3.24 -4.33
N PHE A 73 -2.88 -2.46 -4.17
CA PHE A 73 -2.19 -1.83 -5.30
C PHE A 73 -1.73 -2.85 -6.35
N ALA A 74 -1.07 -3.94 -5.93
CA ALA A 74 -0.59 -4.98 -6.83
C ALA A 74 -1.72 -5.75 -7.55
N MET A 75 -2.93 -5.74 -6.99
CA MET A 75 -4.13 -6.30 -7.63
C MET A 75 -4.77 -5.32 -8.61
N LEU A 76 -4.81 -4.02 -8.28
CA LEU A 76 -5.45 -2.97 -9.07
C LEU A 76 -4.62 -2.57 -10.28
N VAL A 77 -3.32 -2.34 -10.08
CA VAL A 77 -2.44 -1.72 -11.08
C VAL A 77 -1.69 -2.78 -11.87
N SER A 78 -2.09 -2.95 -13.14
CA SER A 78 -1.51 -3.97 -14.03
C SER A 78 -0.05 -3.70 -14.42
N ARG A 79 0.40 -2.45 -14.35
CA ARG A 79 1.76 -2.01 -14.70
C ARG A 79 2.26 -1.05 -13.61
N PRO A 80 2.78 -1.58 -12.49
CA PRO A 80 3.23 -0.74 -11.39
C PRO A 80 4.42 0.13 -11.84
N THR A 81 4.30 1.42 -11.63
CA THR A 81 5.36 2.43 -11.80
C THR A 81 5.48 3.27 -10.54
N ALA A 82 6.63 3.92 -10.33
CA ALA A 82 6.81 4.84 -9.21
C ALA A 82 5.76 5.97 -9.20
N ARG A 83 5.40 6.50 -10.39
CA ARG A 83 4.35 7.51 -10.52
C ARG A 83 2.98 7.00 -10.09
N THR A 84 2.57 5.83 -10.57
CA THR A 84 1.28 5.23 -10.18
C THR A 84 1.24 4.86 -8.70
N TRP A 85 2.39 4.47 -8.13
CA TRP A 85 2.51 4.19 -6.69
C TRP A 85 2.35 5.47 -5.88
N ALA A 86 3.04 6.56 -6.26
CA ALA A 86 2.90 7.86 -5.62
C ALA A 86 1.45 8.38 -5.68
N TRP A 87 0.78 8.25 -6.84
CA TRP A 87 -0.63 8.60 -7.00
C TRP A 87 -1.59 7.74 -6.20
N TYR A 88 -1.33 6.44 -6.10
CA TYR A 88 -2.12 5.56 -5.26
C TYR A 88 -2.05 5.98 -3.79
N ASN A 89 -0.84 6.24 -3.28
CA ASN A 89 -0.65 6.71 -1.91
C ASN A 89 -1.27 8.08 -1.70
N ALA A 90 -0.99 9.06 -2.57
CA ALA A 90 -1.58 10.40 -2.48
C ALA A 90 -3.11 10.38 -2.43
N THR A 91 -3.75 9.42 -3.11
CA THR A 91 -5.21 9.23 -3.04
C THR A 91 -5.65 8.83 -1.62
N HIS A 92 -4.99 7.88 -0.98
CA HIS A 92 -5.35 7.45 0.39
C HIS A 92 -5.16 8.58 1.39
N VAL A 93 -4.16 9.42 1.18
CA VAL A 93 -3.88 10.59 2.03
C VAL A 93 -4.91 11.67 1.84
N GLY A 94 -5.26 11.96 0.59
CA GLY A 94 -6.36 12.86 0.28
C GLY A 94 -7.67 12.39 0.91
N LEU A 95 -7.92 11.08 0.90
CA LEU A 95 -9.09 10.49 1.56
C LEU A 95 -9.01 10.63 3.10
N LEU A 96 -7.91 10.27 3.75
CA LEU A 96 -7.77 10.46 5.20
C LEU A 96 -7.86 11.95 5.60
N THR A 97 -7.29 12.85 4.81
CA THR A 97 -7.42 14.30 5.03
C THR A 97 -8.87 14.74 4.91
N ALA A 98 -9.58 14.25 3.88
CA ALA A 98 -11.00 14.53 3.70
C ALA A 98 -11.84 13.98 4.86
N LEU A 99 -11.52 12.80 5.41
CA LEU A 99 -12.17 12.27 6.60
C LEU A 99 -12.02 13.22 7.79
N GLY A 100 -10.82 13.74 8.04
CA GLY A 100 -10.59 14.69 9.13
C GLY A 100 -11.38 15.98 8.95
N VAL A 101 -11.36 16.55 7.75
CA VAL A 101 -12.15 17.75 7.42
C VAL A 101 -13.65 17.49 7.58
N ILE A 102 -14.16 16.37 7.06
CA ILE A 102 -15.57 16.02 7.19
C ILE A 102 -15.95 15.80 8.65
N SER A 103 -15.10 15.14 9.44
CA SER A 103 -15.32 14.96 10.88
C SER A 103 -15.51 16.32 11.57
N LEU A 104 -14.61 17.27 11.34
CA LEU A 104 -14.69 18.64 11.90
C LEU A 104 -15.93 19.42 11.44
N LEU A 105 -16.49 19.11 10.26
CA LEU A 105 -17.66 19.80 9.71
C LEU A 105 -18.99 19.17 10.11
N VAL A 106 -19.01 17.87 10.35
CA VAL A 106 -20.23 17.09 10.60
C VAL A 106 -20.53 16.96 12.08
N TYR A 107 -19.50 16.83 12.92
CA TYR A 107 -19.68 16.64 14.34
C TYR A 107 -19.66 17.97 15.09
N GLU A 108 -20.55 18.06 16.07
CA GLU A 108 -20.42 19.03 17.16
C GLU A 108 -19.49 18.42 18.21
N PRO A 109 -18.54 19.18 18.77
CA PRO A 109 -17.65 18.66 19.80
C PRO A 109 -18.44 18.29 21.06
N VAL A 110 -18.13 17.14 21.64
CA VAL A 110 -18.83 16.58 22.81
C VAL A 110 -17.94 16.45 24.04
N THR A 111 -16.63 16.67 23.89
CA THR A 111 -15.67 16.61 24.99
C THR A 111 -14.46 17.52 24.70
N THR A 112 -13.67 17.83 25.71
CA THR A 112 -12.40 18.57 25.55
C THR A 112 -11.20 17.63 25.69
N ILE A 113 -10.00 18.11 25.31
CA ILE A 113 -8.75 17.36 25.56
C ILE A 113 -8.54 17.13 27.06
N GLU A 114 -8.86 18.13 27.90
CA GLU A 114 -8.72 18.03 29.36
C GLU A 114 -9.61 16.92 29.94
N GLU A 115 -10.88 16.86 29.52
CA GLU A 115 -11.81 15.81 29.95
C GLU A 115 -11.33 14.43 29.49
N LEU A 116 -10.82 14.31 28.26
CA LEU A 116 -10.28 13.06 27.74
C LEU A 116 -9.08 12.55 28.55
N MET A 117 -8.23 13.44 29.05
CA MET A 117 -7.08 13.08 29.88
C MET A 117 -7.47 12.64 31.30
N LEU A 118 -8.69 12.96 31.74
CA LEU A 118 -9.23 12.56 33.05
C LEU A 118 -9.97 11.22 33.02
N LEU A 119 -10.16 10.62 31.83
CA LEU A 119 -10.81 9.32 31.71
C LEU A 119 -9.83 8.18 32.05
N ASP A 120 -10.22 7.37 33.03
CA ASP A 120 -9.51 6.13 33.39
C ASP A 120 -9.81 4.97 32.40
N GLU A 121 -10.86 5.09 31.60
CA GLU A 121 -11.34 4.08 30.67
C GLU A 121 -11.25 4.54 29.20
N PRO A 122 -11.16 3.61 28.23
CA PRO A 122 -11.23 3.95 26.82
C PRO A 122 -12.52 4.75 26.49
N PRO A 123 -12.45 5.81 25.67
CA PRO A 123 -13.60 6.67 25.39
C PRO A 123 -14.57 6.04 24.38
N ASP A 124 -15.24 4.95 24.78
CA ASP A 124 -16.14 4.16 23.94
C ASP A 124 -17.26 4.97 23.28
N PHE A 125 -17.72 6.03 23.95
CA PHE A 125 -18.74 6.93 23.40
C PHE A 125 -18.25 7.69 22.17
N LEU A 126 -16.98 8.12 22.12
CA LEU A 126 -16.40 8.79 20.96
C LEU A 126 -16.32 7.83 19.78
N PHE A 127 -15.87 6.59 20.04
CA PHE A 127 -15.80 5.57 19.01
C PHE A 127 -17.19 5.25 18.45
N ALA A 128 -18.19 5.06 19.31
CA ALA A 128 -19.57 4.81 18.90
C ALA A 128 -20.15 5.93 18.03
N GLN A 129 -19.84 7.19 18.36
CA GLN A 129 -20.28 8.35 17.59
C GLN A 129 -19.55 8.49 16.25
N ALA A 130 -18.26 8.17 16.19
CA ALA A 130 -17.44 8.23 14.97
C ALA A 130 -17.74 7.08 13.99
N MET A 131 -18.26 5.95 14.47
CA MET A 131 -18.50 4.73 13.68
C MET A 131 -19.33 4.93 12.40
N PRO A 132 -20.47 5.65 12.40
CA PRO A 132 -21.24 5.89 11.18
C PRO A 132 -20.42 6.60 10.08
N LEU A 133 -19.66 7.63 10.46
CA LEU A 133 -18.78 8.33 9.52
C LEU A 133 -17.69 7.38 9.02
N MET A 134 -17.06 6.60 9.90
CA MET A 134 -16.04 5.63 9.48
C MET A 134 -16.58 4.60 8.50
N VAL A 135 -17.78 4.04 8.74
CA VAL A 135 -18.39 3.04 7.86
C VAL A 135 -18.70 3.66 6.49
N GLY A 136 -19.37 4.82 6.47
CA GLY A 136 -19.69 5.53 5.22
C GLY A 136 -18.43 5.88 4.44
N PHE A 137 -17.41 6.40 5.13
CA PHE A 137 -16.15 6.81 4.53
C PHE A 137 -15.32 5.63 4.03
N THR A 138 -15.32 4.50 4.75
CA THR A 138 -14.69 3.24 4.33
C THR A 138 -15.25 2.77 2.99
N LEU A 139 -16.59 2.72 2.89
CA LEU A 139 -17.27 2.29 1.67
C LEU A 139 -17.03 3.27 0.52
N GLY A 140 -17.18 4.57 0.76
CA GLY A 140 -16.94 5.61 -0.24
C GLY A 140 -15.50 5.61 -0.75
N SER A 141 -14.52 5.46 0.14
CA SER A 141 -13.09 5.38 -0.18
C SER A 141 -12.77 4.12 -0.99
N ALA A 142 -13.33 2.97 -0.61
CA ALA A 142 -13.13 1.72 -1.33
C ALA A 142 -13.65 1.81 -2.77
N VAL A 143 -14.84 2.39 -2.97
CA VAL A 143 -15.39 2.65 -4.30
C VAL A 143 -14.52 3.62 -5.08
N THR A 144 -14.10 4.73 -4.46
CA THR A 144 -13.25 5.74 -5.09
C THR A 144 -11.94 5.14 -5.59
N VAL A 145 -11.22 4.39 -4.75
CA VAL A 145 -9.97 3.73 -5.14
C VAL A 145 -10.21 2.67 -6.22
N ALA A 146 -11.28 1.89 -6.11
CA ALA A 146 -11.63 0.89 -7.12
C ALA A 146 -11.98 1.51 -8.48
N VAL A 147 -12.60 2.69 -8.52
CA VAL A 147 -12.91 3.42 -9.75
C VAL A 147 -11.65 4.05 -10.35
N LEU A 148 -10.80 4.67 -9.53
CA LEU A 148 -9.60 5.36 -9.99
C LEU A 148 -8.51 4.40 -10.49
N PHE A 149 -8.34 3.25 -9.83
CA PHE A 149 -7.23 2.33 -10.09
C PHE A 149 -7.69 0.95 -10.59
N GLY A 150 -8.95 0.58 -10.38
CA GLY A 150 -9.51 -0.70 -10.81
C GLY A 150 -10.12 -0.63 -12.20
N ARG A 151 -10.09 -1.76 -12.91
CA ARG A 151 -10.73 -1.89 -14.25
C ARG A 151 -12.06 -2.64 -14.22
N ARG A 152 -12.43 -3.19 -13.05
CA ARG A 152 -13.53 -4.14 -12.87
C ARG A 152 -14.12 -3.97 -11.47
N TRP A 153 -15.43 -4.12 -11.35
CA TRP A 153 -16.18 -3.89 -10.11
C TRP A 153 -15.71 -4.76 -8.93
N TRP A 154 -15.27 -5.99 -9.20
CA TRP A 154 -14.82 -6.91 -8.15
C TRP A 154 -13.51 -6.48 -7.48
N HIS A 155 -12.79 -5.51 -8.03
CA HIS A 155 -11.64 -4.93 -7.33
C HIS A 155 -12.05 -4.05 -6.15
N ALA A 156 -13.34 -3.75 -5.97
CA ALA A 156 -13.84 -3.09 -4.78
C ALA A 156 -13.60 -3.92 -3.51
N ILE A 157 -13.60 -5.25 -3.58
CA ILE A 157 -13.39 -6.14 -2.42
C ILE A 157 -12.02 -5.93 -1.76
N PRO A 158 -10.88 -6.05 -2.47
CA PRO A 158 -9.57 -5.81 -1.85
C PRO A 158 -9.39 -4.35 -1.42
N CYS A 159 -10.04 -3.39 -2.09
CA CYS A 159 -10.05 -1.99 -1.63
C CYS A 159 -10.80 -1.85 -0.31
N ALA A 160 -11.97 -2.47 -0.17
CA ALA A 160 -12.77 -2.43 1.05
C ALA A 160 -12.02 -3.05 2.23
N VAL A 161 -11.39 -4.22 2.05
CA VAL A 161 -10.57 -4.85 3.09
C VAL A 161 -9.42 -3.92 3.51
N SER A 162 -8.73 -3.30 2.54
CA SER A 162 -7.63 -2.40 2.85
C SER A 162 -8.10 -1.13 3.57
N MET A 163 -9.23 -0.57 3.14
CA MET A 163 -9.82 0.60 3.80
C MET A 163 -10.31 0.27 5.19
N THR A 164 -10.92 -0.88 5.44
CA THR A 164 -11.31 -1.29 6.79
C THR A 164 -10.10 -1.35 7.70
N VAL A 165 -9.00 -1.97 7.27
CA VAL A 165 -7.76 -2.02 8.06
C VAL A 165 -7.24 -0.62 8.34
N VAL A 166 -7.09 0.22 7.31
CA VAL A 166 -6.60 1.61 7.46
C VAL A 166 -7.52 2.43 8.37
N MET A 167 -8.83 2.23 8.29
CA MET A 167 -9.79 2.98 9.11
C MET A 167 -9.74 2.56 10.56
N LEU A 168 -9.57 1.27 10.86
CA LEU A 168 -9.40 0.77 12.23
C LEU A 168 -8.05 1.17 12.85
N THR A 169 -6.99 1.31 12.05
CA THR A 169 -5.65 1.60 12.57
C THR A 169 -5.35 3.10 12.64
N LEU A 170 -5.84 3.88 11.68
CA LEU A 170 -5.53 5.31 11.54
C LEU A 170 -6.79 6.16 11.45
N GLY A 171 -7.79 5.70 10.70
CA GLY A 171 -9.00 6.48 10.44
C GLY A 171 -9.80 6.81 11.69
N THR A 172 -9.75 5.97 12.72
CA THR A 172 -10.46 6.22 13.99
C THR A 172 -9.94 7.47 14.70
N ASN A 173 -8.62 7.63 14.80
CA ASN A 173 -8.02 8.83 15.41
C ASN A 173 -8.41 10.10 14.63
N VAL A 174 -8.50 10.01 13.30
CA VAL A 174 -8.88 11.13 12.43
C VAL A 174 -10.38 11.42 12.50
N ALA A 175 -11.22 10.38 12.61
CA ALA A 175 -12.67 10.52 12.65
C ALA A 175 -13.18 11.11 13.96
N VAL A 176 -12.44 10.95 15.06
CA VAL A 176 -12.79 11.50 16.38
C VAL A 176 -12.44 12.98 16.52
N LEU A 177 -11.63 13.56 15.61
CA LEU A 177 -11.18 14.96 15.73
C LEU A 177 -12.33 15.97 15.87
N GLY A 178 -13.43 15.81 15.11
CA GLY A 178 -14.59 16.69 15.21
C GLY A 178 -15.44 16.53 16.47
N LEU A 179 -15.20 15.47 17.25
CA LEU A 179 -15.88 15.24 18.53
C LEU A 179 -15.12 15.86 19.71
N VAL A 180 -13.89 16.33 19.50
CA VAL A 180 -13.07 16.98 20.51
C VAL A 180 -13.06 18.48 20.26
N ASP A 181 -13.43 19.26 21.28
CA ASP A 181 -13.38 20.71 21.20
C ASP A 181 -11.91 21.15 21.13
N LEU A 182 -11.56 21.78 20.01
CA LEU A 182 -10.25 22.36 19.74
C LEU A 182 -10.38 23.86 19.90
N THR A 183 -9.86 24.41 20.99
CA THR A 183 -9.85 25.87 21.16
C THR A 183 -8.91 26.52 20.15
N VAL A 184 -9.05 27.83 19.90
CA VAL A 184 -8.16 28.55 18.96
C VAL A 184 -6.68 28.42 19.37
N SER A 185 -6.43 28.32 20.67
CA SER A 185 -5.10 28.03 21.22
C SER A 185 -4.55 26.67 20.79
N ASP A 186 -5.41 25.70 20.42
CA ASP A 186 -5.04 24.32 20.11
C ASP A 186 -4.89 24.08 18.60
N PHE A 187 -5.02 25.11 17.75
CA PHE A 187 -4.81 24.94 16.30
C PHE A 187 -3.41 24.45 15.94
N TYR A 188 -2.41 24.64 16.81
CA TYR A 188 -1.09 24.05 16.61
C TYR A 188 -1.15 22.51 16.62
N VAL A 189 -2.03 21.91 17.42
CA VAL A 189 -2.23 20.45 17.49
C VAL A 189 -2.76 19.92 16.16
N LEU A 190 -3.69 20.64 15.52
CA LEU A 190 -4.17 20.28 14.18
C LEU A 190 -3.05 20.39 13.14
N GLY A 191 -2.18 21.40 13.27
CA GLY A 191 -0.99 21.57 12.45
C GLY A 191 0.02 20.44 12.62
N GLU A 192 0.30 20.03 13.86
CA GLU A 192 1.16 18.91 14.21
C GLU A 192 0.61 17.60 13.65
N LEU A 193 -0.69 17.34 13.82
CA LEU A 193 -1.35 16.16 13.29
C LEU A 193 -1.28 16.11 11.75
N ALA A 194 -1.53 17.26 11.09
CA ALA A 194 -1.41 17.36 9.64
C ALA A 194 0.04 17.10 9.17
N LEU A 195 1.02 17.67 9.86
CA LEU A 195 2.44 17.42 9.60
C LEU A 195 2.78 15.93 9.78
N LEU A 196 2.27 15.31 10.84
CA LEU A 196 2.52 13.91 11.17
C LEU A 196 1.93 12.98 10.11
N ILE A 197 0.71 13.25 9.62
CA ILE A 197 0.12 12.54 8.48
C ILE A 197 1.00 12.69 7.23
N VAL A 198 1.46 13.91 6.92
CA VAL A 198 2.34 14.15 5.76
C VAL A 198 3.64 13.38 5.88
N VAL A 199 4.30 13.41 7.04
CA VAL A 199 5.56 12.68 7.27
C VAL A 199 5.35 11.18 7.13
N LEU A 200 4.31 10.61 7.76
CA LEU A 200 3.98 9.19 7.67
C LEU A 200 3.82 8.75 6.21
N VAL A 201 3.18 9.58 5.40
CA VAL A 201 2.95 9.32 3.97
C VAL A 201 4.23 9.33 3.17
N VAL A 202 5.05 10.37 3.35
CA VAL A 202 6.32 10.48 2.63
C VAL A 202 7.23 9.31 2.98
N VAL A 203 7.30 8.95 4.27
CA VAL A 203 8.09 7.82 4.76
C VAL A 203 7.55 6.51 4.20
N PHE A 204 6.24 6.27 4.26
CA PHE A 204 5.64 5.04 3.73
C PHE A 204 5.87 4.91 2.22
N ALA A 205 5.55 5.97 1.46
CA ALA A 205 5.72 5.96 0.02
C ALA A 205 7.20 5.77 -0.38
N GLY A 206 8.11 6.45 0.32
CA GLY A 206 9.55 6.36 0.12
C GLY A 206 10.12 4.98 0.47
N ALA A 207 9.77 4.44 1.65
CA ALA A 207 10.21 3.12 2.10
C ALA A 207 9.65 2.01 1.20
N ALA A 208 8.37 2.06 0.85
CA ALA A 208 7.75 1.09 -0.05
C ALA A 208 8.33 1.17 -1.46
N ALA A 209 8.63 2.37 -1.96
CA ALA A 209 9.34 2.54 -3.22
C ALA A 209 10.77 1.99 -3.14
N GLY A 210 11.50 2.26 -2.05
CA GLY A 210 12.85 1.74 -1.83
C GLY A 210 12.91 0.21 -1.79
N PHE A 211 12.09 -0.41 -0.93
CA PHE A 211 11.99 -1.87 -0.82
C PHE A 211 11.45 -2.49 -2.11
N GLY A 212 10.34 -1.97 -2.63
CA GLY A 212 9.71 -2.48 -3.84
C GLY A 212 10.60 -2.37 -5.07
N TRP A 213 11.33 -1.25 -5.23
CA TRP A 213 12.29 -1.05 -6.31
C TRP A 213 13.48 -1.98 -6.18
N PHE A 214 14.05 -2.12 -4.98
CA PHE A 214 15.12 -3.07 -4.70
C PHE A 214 14.71 -4.48 -5.15
N TYR A 215 13.53 -4.94 -4.76
CA TYR A 215 13.04 -6.26 -5.12
C TYR A 215 12.69 -6.41 -6.61
N LEU A 216 12.06 -5.41 -7.22
CA LEU A 216 11.70 -5.45 -8.64
C LEU A 216 12.94 -5.42 -9.53
N PHE A 217 13.91 -4.56 -9.22
CA PHE A 217 15.17 -4.46 -9.97
C PHE A 217 15.96 -5.76 -9.85
N HIS A 218 16.06 -6.32 -8.64
CA HIS A 218 16.72 -7.60 -8.42
C HIS A 218 15.98 -8.77 -9.09
N SER A 219 14.65 -8.69 -9.25
CA SER A 219 13.90 -9.71 -9.98
C SER A 219 14.08 -9.57 -11.50
N TYR A 220 14.01 -8.35 -12.04
CA TYR A 220 14.13 -8.11 -13.48
C TYR A 220 15.53 -8.43 -14.02
N VAL A 221 16.58 -8.00 -13.31
CA VAL A 221 17.97 -8.22 -13.71
C VAL A 221 18.32 -9.72 -13.75
N TYR A 222 17.74 -10.51 -12.85
CA TYR A 222 18.10 -11.93 -12.71
C TYR A 222 17.13 -12.90 -13.39
N THR A 223 15.92 -12.46 -13.76
CA THR A 223 14.90 -13.33 -14.40
C THR A 223 14.56 -12.97 -15.84
N ALA A 224 15.12 -11.88 -16.40
CA ALA A 224 14.95 -11.58 -17.80
C ALA A 224 15.41 -12.77 -18.67
N PRO A 225 14.62 -13.24 -19.65
CA PRO A 225 14.92 -14.41 -20.49
C PRO A 225 16.17 -14.27 -21.39
N GLY A 226 16.93 -13.18 -21.23
CA GLY A 226 18.23 -12.93 -21.86
C GLY A 226 19.40 -12.83 -20.86
N GLY A 227 19.21 -13.17 -19.58
CA GLY A 227 20.29 -13.24 -18.60
C GLY A 227 21.47 -14.10 -19.07
N PRO A 228 22.65 -14.01 -18.41
CA PRO A 228 23.98 -14.33 -18.95
C PRO A 228 24.23 -15.76 -19.50
N ARG A 229 23.21 -16.62 -19.54
CA ARG A 229 23.21 -17.87 -20.32
C ARG A 229 23.35 -17.66 -21.83
N ARG A 230 23.01 -16.49 -22.40
CA ARG A 230 23.33 -16.22 -23.82
C ARG A 230 24.82 -16.02 -24.07
N ILE A 231 25.59 -15.57 -23.09
CA ILE A 231 27.05 -15.44 -23.23
C ILE A 231 27.70 -16.83 -23.29
N ARG A 232 27.28 -17.78 -22.44
CA ARG A 232 27.78 -19.16 -22.52
C ARG A 232 27.34 -19.93 -23.78
N ARG A 233 26.20 -19.62 -24.39
CA ARG A 233 25.80 -20.25 -25.66
C ARG A 233 26.46 -19.64 -26.89
N ALA A 234 26.84 -18.35 -26.85
CA ALA A 234 27.67 -17.74 -27.88
C ALA A 234 29.10 -18.34 -27.87
N GLU A 235 29.65 -18.60 -26.67
CA GLU A 235 30.96 -19.24 -26.53
C GLU A 235 30.93 -20.75 -26.87
N ALA A 236 29.86 -21.46 -26.52
CA ALA A 236 29.71 -22.88 -26.90
C ALA A 236 29.37 -23.10 -28.39
N GLY A 237 28.87 -22.08 -29.10
CA GLY A 237 28.58 -22.14 -30.54
C GLY A 237 29.75 -21.70 -31.44
N ALA A 238 30.74 -20.99 -30.89
CA ALA A 238 31.93 -20.56 -31.63
C ALA A 238 32.99 -21.68 -31.75
N GLY A 239 32.84 -22.78 -30.99
CA GLY A 239 33.62 -24.03 -31.16
C GLY A 239 33.11 -24.90 -32.31
N GLY A 240 32.50 -24.30 -33.34
CA GLY A 240 32.10 -24.98 -34.55
C GLY A 240 33.29 -25.67 -35.20
N HIS A 241 33.36 -26.99 -35.03
CA HIS A 241 34.13 -27.91 -35.84
C HIS A 241 34.01 -27.50 -37.31
N ARG A 242 35.04 -26.85 -37.85
CA ARG A 242 35.26 -26.80 -39.30
C ARG A 242 35.42 -28.26 -39.73
N ARG A 243 34.38 -28.84 -40.33
CA ARG A 243 34.57 -30.05 -41.13
C ARG A 243 35.62 -29.70 -42.20
N PRO A 244 36.69 -30.48 -42.35
CA PRO A 244 37.59 -30.31 -43.48
C PRO A 244 36.77 -30.43 -44.77
N PRO A 245 37.11 -29.66 -45.82
CA PRO A 245 36.45 -29.80 -47.11
C PRO A 245 36.63 -31.24 -47.60
N ASP A 246 35.52 -31.88 -47.99
CA ASP A 246 35.55 -33.17 -48.68
C ASP A 246 36.42 -33.01 -49.93
N VAL A 247 37.58 -33.66 -49.92
CA VAL A 247 38.44 -33.82 -51.09
C VAL A 247 37.76 -34.86 -51.97
N ASP A 248 37.26 -34.43 -53.13
CA ASP A 248 36.73 -35.30 -54.18
C ASP A 248 37.88 -36.14 -54.78
N PRO A 249 37.90 -37.48 -54.64
CA PRO A 249 39.00 -38.33 -55.08
C PRO A 249 38.96 -38.65 -56.58
N ARG A 250 38.51 -37.73 -57.44
CA ARG A 250 38.46 -37.93 -58.90
C ARG A 250 39.08 -36.77 -59.68
N GLN A 251 40.42 -36.64 -59.59
CA GLN A 251 41.28 -36.08 -60.64
C GLN A 251 42.63 -36.80 -60.63
#